data_AF-A0A352I9K2-F1
#
_entry.id   AF-A0A352I9K2-F1
#
_cell.length_a   1.000
_cell.length_b   1.000
_cell.length_c   1.000
_cell.angle_alpha   90.00
_cell.angle_beta   90.00
_cell.angle_gamma   90.00
#
_symmetry.space_group_name_H-M   'P 1'
#
loop_
_entity.id
_entity.type
_entity.pdbx_description
1 polymer ?
#
loop_
_entity_poly.entity_id
_entity_poly.type
_entity_poly.pdbx_seq_one_letter_code
_entity_poly.pdbx_strand_id
1 'polypeptide(L)'
;MFLRQRYGKSAFRPRETGNVFRQKGCVSLHFPLNLRIEHSANGKMELTFSIEYRTQWGESIAVEIETEKISGGRGQSVLALGTADGQAWTGRFTLPAQGICAFQYRYVVVKEQRVVRREWNAVPRRFPARDFLAFNFPDYWRDIPQDSHLYTSAYTHSTMCSAAPSPARTPIIYYARTIVFRVLAPQLGAGQVLALVGDQPSLGGWNVSQAIRMQPYAPGEWVLSLDAEGLSMPFEYKYVMLDEQTGSMLEWEQGGNRRSPSSAILPQTVLAVFDHGIRLPEHRWRVAGVVVPVFSLRSEGSQGVGDFGDLATMADLAAQAGMHAVQLLPVYDTTQTHTWRDSYPYSGMS
;
A
#
# COMPACT_ATOMS: atom_id res chain seq x y z
N MET A 1 -2.24 46.17 32.17
CA MET A 1 -3.33 47.02 31.62
C MET A 1 -2.67 48.30 31.09
N PHE A 2 -2.97 48.69 29.85
CA PHE A 2 -2.56 49.92 29.11
C PHE A 2 -1.11 50.11 28.58
N LEU A 3 -0.88 49.64 27.34
CA LEU A 3 -0.57 50.40 26.10
C LEU A 3 0.28 51.71 26.15
N ARG A 4 1.42 51.77 25.43
CA ARG A 4 1.65 52.43 24.09
C ARG A 4 3.11 52.89 23.79
N GLN A 5 3.48 52.70 22.51
CA GLN A 5 4.31 53.51 21.54
C GLN A 5 5.77 53.91 21.90
N ARG A 6 6.83 53.54 21.15
CA ARG A 6 7.28 53.69 19.73
C ARG A 6 8.08 54.98 19.39
N TYR A 7 9.05 54.78 18.49
CA TYR A 7 9.91 55.71 17.70
C TYR A 7 11.23 56.15 18.37
N GLY A 8 12.41 56.15 17.73
CA GLY A 8 12.81 55.74 16.38
C GLY A 8 14.28 56.12 16.07
N LYS A 9 14.90 55.33 15.18
CA LYS A 9 16.02 55.59 14.23
C LYS A 9 17.29 56.36 14.68
N SER A 10 18.44 55.72 14.48
CA SER A 10 19.55 56.34 13.72
C SER A 10 20.36 55.27 12.99
N ALA A 11 20.84 55.63 11.79
CA ALA A 11 21.52 54.78 10.82
C ALA A 11 23.03 55.02 10.86
N PHE A 12 23.86 54.01 10.59
CA PHE A 12 25.18 54.23 9.98
C PHE A 12 25.68 52.98 9.24
N ARG A 13 26.27 53.21 8.06
CA ARG A 13 26.72 52.22 7.07
C ARG A 13 27.96 51.43 7.54
N PRO A 14 28.17 50.18 7.08
CA PRO A 14 29.39 49.43 7.35
C PRO A 14 30.49 49.68 6.29
N ARG A 15 31.75 49.63 6.75
CA ARG A 15 32.97 49.47 5.94
C ARG A 15 33.31 47.98 5.82
N GLU A 16 33.73 47.58 4.62
CA GLU A 16 34.30 46.27 4.33
C GLU A 16 35.69 46.10 4.96
N THR A 17 35.97 44.91 5.51
CA THR A 17 37.32 44.31 5.54
C THR A 17 37.23 42.78 5.63
N GLY A 18 37.80 42.09 4.64
CA GLY A 18 38.75 40.99 4.80
C GLY A 18 38.31 39.64 5.42
N ASN A 19 37.98 38.70 4.54
CA ASN A 19 38.14 37.24 4.59
C ASN A 19 38.95 36.61 5.75
N VAL A 20 38.41 35.54 6.36
CA VAL A 20 38.93 34.16 6.30
C VAL A 20 37.78 33.20 6.67
N PHE A 21 37.28 32.37 5.74
CA PHE A 21 36.52 31.16 6.11
C PHE A 21 36.90 29.97 5.23
N ARG A 22 37.27 28.88 5.92
CA ARG A 22 37.67 27.57 5.40
C ARG A 22 36.55 26.93 4.58
N GLN A 23 36.91 26.42 3.40
CA GLN A 23 36.14 25.46 2.62
C GLN A 23 35.86 24.20 3.45
N LYS A 24 34.57 23.84 3.59
CA LYS A 24 34.13 22.47 3.79
C LYS A 24 33.32 22.08 2.55
N GLY A 25 33.73 20.98 1.92
CA GLY A 25 33.21 20.52 0.64
C GLY A 25 31.70 20.26 0.69
N CYS A 26 30.99 20.90 -0.23
CA CYS A 26 29.62 20.56 -0.57
C CYS A 26 29.68 19.37 -1.54
N VAL A 27 29.14 18.23 -1.13
CA VAL A 27 28.92 17.09 -2.02
C VAL A 27 27.76 17.48 -2.94
N SER A 28 28.07 17.67 -4.22
CA SER A 28 27.08 17.97 -5.25
C SER A 28 26.07 16.84 -5.37
N LEU A 29 24.83 17.09 -4.93
CA LEU A 29 23.67 16.27 -5.28
C LEU A 29 23.48 16.35 -6.80
N HIS A 30 23.73 15.24 -7.48
CA HIS A 30 23.37 15.08 -8.88
C HIS A 30 21.84 15.08 -8.99
N PHE A 31 21.29 16.19 -9.48
CA PHE A 31 19.92 16.21 -9.99
C PHE A 31 19.85 15.36 -11.26
N PRO A 32 18.85 14.47 -11.43
CA PRO A 32 18.69 13.75 -12.68
C PRO A 32 18.42 14.76 -13.81
N LEU A 33 19.09 14.54 -14.95
CA LEU A 33 18.96 15.37 -16.15
C LEU A 33 17.48 15.55 -16.52
N ASN A 34 17.11 16.79 -16.83
CA ASN A 34 15.92 17.09 -17.63
C ASN A 34 16.07 16.39 -18.99
N LEU A 35 15.51 15.20 -19.12
CA LEU A 35 15.26 14.56 -20.41
C LEU A 35 14.40 15.53 -21.23
N ARG A 36 14.99 16.09 -22.29
CA ARG A 36 14.23 16.72 -23.37
C ARG A 36 13.26 15.66 -23.90
N ILE A 37 11.97 15.89 -23.67
CA ILE A 37 10.88 15.10 -24.22
C ILE A 37 10.82 15.41 -25.72
N GLU A 38 11.48 14.59 -26.53
CA GLU A 38 11.07 14.43 -27.92
C GLU A 38 9.77 13.64 -27.90
N HIS A 39 8.66 14.32 -28.21
CA HIS A 39 7.36 13.68 -28.37
C HIS A 39 7.42 12.70 -29.54
N SER A 40 7.63 11.42 -29.25
CA SER A 40 7.43 10.35 -30.23
C SER A 40 5.93 10.19 -30.52
N ALA A 41 5.57 10.06 -31.79
CA ALA A 41 4.20 10.15 -32.30
C ALA A 41 3.27 8.96 -31.95
N ASN A 42 3.60 8.14 -30.94
CA ASN A 42 2.74 7.03 -30.50
C ASN A 42 2.67 7.00 -28.97
N GLY A 43 1.77 7.80 -28.38
CA GLY A 43 1.47 7.87 -26.94
C GLY A 43 0.79 6.60 -26.41
N LYS A 44 1.55 5.50 -26.40
CA LYS A 44 1.13 4.16 -25.97
C LYS A 44 2.06 3.66 -24.87
N MET A 45 1.53 2.76 -24.04
CA MET A 45 2.31 1.98 -23.07
C MET A 45 2.10 0.49 -23.34
N GLU A 46 3.09 -0.31 -23.02
CA GLU A 46 3.00 -1.76 -23.12
C GLU A 46 2.90 -2.40 -21.73
N LEU A 47 2.01 -3.37 -21.59
CA LEU A 47 1.81 -4.14 -20.36
C LEU A 47 2.03 -5.61 -20.65
N THR A 48 3.00 -6.23 -20.00
CA THR A 48 3.28 -7.66 -20.08
C THR A 48 2.97 -8.29 -18.73
N PHE A 49 1.96 -9.15 -18.71
CA PHE A 49 1.56 -9.91 -17.53
C PHE A 49 2.06 -11.34 -17.66
N SER A 50 2.64 -11.88 -16.59
CA SER A 50 3.00 -13.29 -16.48
C SER A 50 2.70 -13.80 -15.09
N ILE A 51 1.98 -14.93 -14.99
CA ILE A 51 1.54 -15.51 -13.72
C ILE A 51 1.56 -17.03 -13.80
N GLU A 52 2.02 -17.69 -12.73
CA GLU A 52 1.84 -19.12 -12.53
C GLU A 52 0.53 -19.37 -11.77
N TYR A 53 -0.42 -20.04 -12.41
CA TYR A 53 -1.70 -20.41 -11.83
C TYR A 53 -2.27 -21.64 -12.55
N ARG A 54 -2.56 -22.70 -11.79
CA ARG A 54 -3.14 -23.92 -12.32
C ARG A 54 -4.67 -23.80 -12.42
N THR A 55 -5.21 -23.84 -13.64
CA THR A 55 -6.65 -23.80 -13.88
C THR A 55 -7.28 -25.19 -13.95
N GLN A 56 -8.61 -25.24 -13.82
CA GLN A 56 -9.40 -26.43 -14.14
C GLN A 56 -9.79 -26.44 -15.62
N TRP A 57 -10.32 -27.58 -16.09
CA TRP A 57 -10.80 -27.68 -17.47
C TRP A 57 -11.93 -26.66 -17.74
N GLY A 58 -11.79 -25.92 -18.84
CA GLY A 58 -12.71 -24.85 -19.25
C GLY A 58 -12.48 -23.50 -18.55
N GLU A 59 -11.50 -23.40 -17.66
CA GLU A 59 -11.09 -22.14 -17.03
C GLU A 59 -9.90 -21.49 -17.74
N SER A 60 -9.90 -20.16 -17.80
CA SER A 60 -8.79 -19.35 -18.27
C SER A 60 -8.49 -18.18 -17.32
N ILE A 61 -7.30 -17.62 -17.45
CA ILE A 61 -6.91 -16.42 -16.71
C ILE A 61 -7.06 -15.18 -17.58
N ALA A 62 -7.62 -14.13 -16.99
CA ALA A 62 -7.65 -12.81 -17.58
C ALA A 62 -7.24 -11.75 -16.55
N VAL A 63 -6.92 -10.56 -17.05
CA VAL A 63 -6.60 -9.38 -16.25
C VAL A 63 -7.74 -8.38 -16.40
N GLU A 64 -8.46 -8.10 -15.31
CA GLU A 64 -9.34 -6.93 -15.24
C GLU A 64 -8.46 -5.70 -15.01
N ILE A 65 -8.45 -4.77 -15.96
CA ILE A 65 -7.73 -3.50 -15.86
C ILE A 65 -8.71 -2.33 -15.81
N GLU A 66 -8.45 -1.41 -14.89
CA GLU A 66 -9.17 -0.15 -14.75
C GLU A 66 -8.20 1.00 -14.98
N THR A 67 -8.52 1.89 -15.92
CA THR A 67 -7.71 3.05 -16.26
C THR A 67 -8.38 4.32 -15.74
N GLU A 68 -7.58 5.27 -15.26
CA GLU A 68 -8.05 6.56 -14.78
C GLU A 68 -7.60 7.67 -15.71
N LYS A 69 -8.55 8.48 -16.17
CA LYS A 69 -8.28 9.58 -17.10
C LYS A 69 -7.90 10.85 -16.39
N ILE A 70 -7.03 11.65 -17.00
CA ILE A 70 -6.65 12.99 -16.53
C ILE A 70 -7.88 13.91 -16.46
N SER A 71 -8.79 13.80 -17.42
CA SER A 71 -10.05 14.57 -17.48
C SER A 71 -11.10 14.15 -16.45
N GLY A 72 -10.81 13.14 -15.61
CA GLY A 72 -11.80 12.45 -14.82
C GLY A 72 -12.51 11.33 -15.59
N GLY A 73 -13.03 10.36 -14.84
CA GLY A 73 -13.66 9.16 -15.36
C GLY A 73 -12.72 7.95 -15.37
N ARG A 74 -13.32 6.77 -15.55
CA ARG A 74 -12.61 5.49 -15.53
C ARG A 74 -12.98 4.65 -16.73
N GLY A 75 -12.00 3.92 -17.27
CA GLY A 75 -12.19 2.88 -18.28
C GLY A 75 -12.00 1.52 -17.64
N GLN A 76 -12.69 0.50 -18.14
CA GLN A 76 -12.49 -0.88 -17.70
C GLN A 76 -12.31 -1.77 -18.93
N SER A 77 -11.42 -2.75 -18.83
CA SER A 77 -11.20 -3.76 -19.86
C SER A 77 -10.82 -5.10 -19.24
N VAL A 78 -11.05 -6.18 -19.96
CA VAL A 78 -10.66 -7.53 -19.56
C VAL A 78 -9.73 -8.08 -20.63
N LEU A 79 -8.52 -8.44 -20.24
CA LEU A 79 -7.44 -8.86 -21.12
C LEU A 79 -7.18 -10.35 -20.90
N ALA A 80 -7.58 -11.19 -21.86
CA ALA A 80 -7.39 -12.65 -21.75
C ALA A 80 -5.91 -13.02 -21.89
N LEU A 81 -5.39 -13.84 -20.98
CA LEU A 81 -4.05 -14.38 -21.07
C LEU A 81 -4.03 -15.69 -21.85
N GLY A 82 -2.90 -15.96 -22.50
CA GLY A 82 -2.62 -17.23 -23.16
C GLY A 82 -1.80 -18.16 -22.27
N THR A 83 -1.93 -19.46 -22.48
CA THR A 83 -1.11 -20.50 -21.84
C THR A 83 -0.83 -21.62 -22.84
N ALA A 84 0.30 -22.30 -22.66
CA ALA A 84 0.64 -23.52 -23.42
C ALA A 84 0.41 -24.80 -22.61
N ASP A 85 0.30 -24.70 -21.28
CA ASP A 85 0.37 -25.83 -20.34
C ASP A 85 -0.74 -25.80 -19.27
N GLY A 86 -1.59 -24.76 -19.25
CA GLY A 86 -2.63 -24.57 -18.24
C GLY A 86 -2.11 -24.10 -16.88
N GLN A 87 -0.83 -23.70 -16.80
CA GLN A 87 -0.15 -23.32 -15.57
C GLN A 87 0.57 -21.97 -15.70
N ALA A 88 1.40 -21.80 -16.72
CA ALA A 88 2.06 -20.54 -17.02
C ALA A 88 1.16 -19.72 -17.96
N TRP A 89 0.66 -18.59 -17.46
CA TRP A 89 -0.19 -17.67 -18.22
C TRP A 89 0.56 -16.38 -18.54
N THR A 90 0.50 -15.94 -19.79
CA THR A 90 1.17 -14.74 -20.25
C THR A 90 0.30 -13.92 -21.21
N GLY A 91 0.52 -12.61 -21.26
CA GLY A 91 -0.14 -11.74 -22.22
C GLY A 91 0.56 -10.40 -22.33
N ARG A 92 0.74 -9.92 -23.55
CA ARG A 92 1.32 -8.61 -23.87
C ARG A 92 0.26 -7.74 -24.54
N PHE A 93 0.03 -6.57 -23.97
CA PHE A 93 -1.03 -5.66 -24.40
C PHE A 93 -0.49 -4.26 -24.58
N THR A 94 -0.97 -3.57 -25.61
CA THR A 94 -0.65 -2.16 -25.83
C THR A 94 -1.87 -1.33 -25.51
N LEU A 95 -1.74 -0.39 -24.57
CA LEU A 95 -2.80 0.54 -24.20
C LEU A 95 -2.45 1.96 -24.65
N PRO A 96 -3.45 2.76 -25.04
CA PRO A 96 -3.26 4.22 -25.14
C PRO A 96 -2.81 4.75 -23.78
N ALA A 97 -1.75 5.55 -23.76
CA ALA A 97 -1.26 6.18 -22.53
C ALA A 97 -1.68 7.66 -22.47
N GLN A 98 -1.87 8.29 -23.63
CA GLN A 98 -2.35 9.66 -23.74
C GLN A 98 -3.69 9.85 -23.03
N GLY A 99 -3.74 10.81 -22.09
CA GLY A 99 -4.94 11.12 -21.32
C GLY A 99 -5.21 10.19 -20.14
N ILE A 100 -4.36 9.19 -19.88
CA ILE A 100 -4.43 8.30 -18.71
C ILE A 100 -3.41 8.75 -17.67
N CYS A 101 -3.83 8.93 -16.42
CA CYS A 101 -2.92 9.28 -15.32
C CYS A 101 -2.43 8.06 -14.54
N ALA A 102 -3.24 7.00 -14.46
CA ALA A 102 -2.93 5.77 -13.76
C ALA A 102 -3.76 4.60 -14.28
N PHE A 103 -3.30 3.39 -14.01
CA PHE A 103 -4.08 2.18 -14.19
C PHE A 103 -3.92 1.28 -12.97
N GLN A 104 -4.93 0.45 -12.72
CA GLN A 104 -4.86 -0.62 -11.75
C GLN A 104 -5.41 -1.91 -12.32
N TYR A 105 -4.93 -3.05 -11.81
CA TYR A 105 -5.36 -4.33 -12.32
C TYR A 105 -5.48 -5.40 -11.22
N ARG A 106 -6.19 -6.48 -11.58
CA ARG A 106 -6.27 -7.73 -10.82
C ARG A 106 -6.47 -8.91 -11.76
N TYR A 107 -6.00 -10.09 -11.36
CA TYR A 107 -6.27 -11.32 -12.08
C TYR A 107 -7.65 -11.87 -11.74
N VAL A 108 -8.27 -12.51 -12.73
CA VAL A 108 -9.55 -13.19 -12.60
C VAL A 108 -9.51 -14.54 -13.30
N VAL A 109 -10.27 -15.49 -12.77
CA VAL A 109 -10.54 -16.77 -13.42
C VAL A 109 -11.86 -16.64 -14.18
N VAL A 110 -11.83 -16.98 -15.47
CA VAL A 110 -12.97 -16.92 -16.37
C VAL A 110 -13.36 -18.34 -16.78
N LYS A 111 -14.65 -18.66 -16.71
CA LYS A 111 -15.23 -19.91 -17.22
C LYS A 111 -16.50 -19.56 -17.97
N GLU A 112 -16.65 -20.06 -19.20
CA GLU A 112 -17.83 -19.79 -20.04
C GLU A 112 -18.16 -18.29 -20.17
N GLN A 113 -17.12 -17.46 -20.38
CA GLN A 113 -17.21 -16.00 -20.46
C GLN A 113 -17.71 -15.29 -19.19
N ARG A 114 -17.76 -15.98 -18.05
CA ARG A 114 -18.11 -15.41 -16.75
C ARG A 114 -16.91 -15.45 -15.82
N VAL A 115 -16.71 -14.37 -15.08
CA VAL A 115 -15.71 -14.34 -14.01
C VAL A 115 -16.23 -15.19 -12.84
N VAL A 116 -15.54 -16.30 -12.56
CA VAL A 116 -15.87 -17.23 -11.48
C VAL A 116 -15.04 -17.00 -10.21
N ARG A 117 -13.87 -16.37 -10.34
CA ARG A 117 -13.01 -16.01 -9.21
C ARG A 117 -12.27 -14.70 -9.48
N ARG A 118 -12.03 -13.93 -8.43
CA ARG A 118 -11.23 -12.70 -8.45
C ARG A 118 -10.15 -12.78 -7.39
N GLU A 119 -8.99 -12.20 -7.68
CA GLU A 119 -7.98 -11.97 -6.66
C GLU A 119 -8.49 -11.06 -5.55
N TRP A 120 -7.87 -11.19 -4.38
CA TRP A 120 -8.01 -10.23 -3.30
C TRP A 120 -7.59 -8.81 -3.75
N ASN A 121 -8.41 -7.82 -3.40
CA ASN A 121 -8.31 -6.47 -3.95
C ASN A 121 -8.29 -5.34 -2.91
N ALA A 122 -8.11 -5.64 -1.61
CA ALA A 122 -8.06 -4.58 -0.60
C ALA A 122 -6.90 -3.60 -0.85
N VAL A 123 -5.78 -4.11 -1.39
CA VAL A 123 -4.67 -3.29 -1.89
C VAL A 123 -4.51 -3.49 -3.40
N PRO A 124 -4.96 -2.55 -4.25
CA PRO A 124 -4.93 -2.70 -5.70
C PRO A 124 -3.51 -2.56 -6.27
N ARG A 125 -3.19 -3.39 -7.27
CA ARG A 125 -1.97 -3.23 -8.08
C ARG A 125 -2.14 -2.03 -8.99
N ARG A 126 -1.72 -0.85 -8.53
CA ARG A 126 -1.89 0.44 -9.22
C ARG A 126 -0.56 1.10 -9.58
N PHE A 127 -0.47 1.66 -10.78
CA PHE A 127 0.71 2.35 -11.29
C PHE A 127 0.34 3.67 -11.96
N PRO A 128 1.13 4.75 -11.78
CA PRO A 128 1.06 5.92 -12.64
C PRO A 128 1.34 5.50 -14.09
N ALA A 129 0.45 5.90 -14.99
CA ALA A 129 0.61 5.66 -16.42
C ALA A 129 1.67 6.62 -16.98
N ARG A 130 2.50 6.10 -17.89
CA ARG A 130 3.49 6.90 -18.62
C ARG A 130 3.60 6.38 -20.04
N ASP A 131 3.56 7.31 -20.97
CA ASP A 131 3.80 7.04 -22.38
C ASP A 131 5.22 6.46 -22.56
N PHE A 132 5.37 5.57 -23.53
CA PHE A 132 6.63 4.92 -23.93
C PHE A 132 7.23 3.94 -22.92
N LEU A 133 6.64 3.77 -21.73
CA LEU A 133 7.09 2.73 -20.81
C LEU A 133 6.47 1.37 -21.15
N ALA A 134 7.31 0.34 -21.07
CA ALA A 134 6.89 -1.05 -21.01
C ALA A 134 6.85 -1.49 -19.53
N PHE A 135 5.75 -2.06 -19.08
CA PHE A 135 5.60 -2.61 -17.75
C PHE A 135 5.60 -4.13 -17.80
N ASN A 136 6.45 -4.76 -16.99
CA ASN A 136 6.53 -6.20 -16.85
C ASN A 136 6.09 -6.60 -15.44
N PHE A 137 5.10 -7.47 -15.37
CA PHE A 137 4.46 -7.94 -14.15
C PHE A 137 4.64 -9.46 -14.01
N PRO A 138 5.80 -9.93 -13.50
CA PRO A 138 6.00 -11.32 -13.05
C PRO A 138 5.27 -11.54 -11.73
N ASP A 139 3.97 -11.72 -11.84
CA ASP A 139 3.04 -11.76 -10.72
C ASP A 139 2.73 -13.19 -10.27
N TYR A 140 2.05 -13.26 -9.14
CA TYR A 140 1.44 -14.46 -8.59
C TYR A 140 -0.03 -14.15 -8.23
N TRP A 141 -0.82 -15.20 -8.01
CA TRP A 141 -2.22 -15.05 -7.61
C TRP A 141 -2.33 -14.63 -6.14
N ARG A 142 -3.02 -13.51 -5.88
CA ARG A 142 -3.26 -13.03 -4.52
C ARG A 142 -4.56 -13.55 -3.93
N ASP A 143 -4.43 -14.49 -2.99
CA ASP A 143 -5.50 -14.87 -2.07
C ASP A 143 -5.67 -13.88 -0.92
N ILE A 144 -6.76 -14.02 -0.17
CA ILE A 144 -7.01 -13.23 1.03
C ILE A 144 -5.92 -13.61 2.05
N PRO A 145 -5.06 -12.68 2.47
CA PRO A 145 -3.98 -13.01 3.38
C PRO A 145 -4.52 -13.20 4.82
N GLN A 146 -3.80 -13.98 5.62
CA GLN A 146 -4.19 -14.31 7.00
C GLN A 146 -4.32 -13.04 7.88
N ASP A 147 -3.48 -12.05 7.61
CA ASP A 147 -3.46 -10.74 8.25
C ASP A 147 -4.37 -9.71 7.56
N SER A 148 -5.31 -10.15 6.71
CA SER A 148 -6.27 -9.27 6.04
C SER A 148 -7.08 -8.37 6.98
N HIS A 149 -7.27 -8.80 8.23
CA HIS A 149 -7.93 -8.01 9.28
C HIS A 149 -7.19 -6.69 9.58
N LEU A 150 -5.87 -6.62 9.35
CA LEU A 150 -5.06 -5.42 9.52
C LEU A 150 -5.36 -4.33 8.46
N TYR A 151 -6.06 -4.68 7.37
CA TYR A 151 -6.53 -3.72 6.36
C TYR A 151 -7.94 -3.20 6.64
N THR A 152 -8.61 -3.67 7.69
CA THR A 152 -9.96 -3.24 8.02
C THR A 152 -9.95 -1.84 8.64
N SER A 153 -11.06 -1.11 8.51
CA SER A 153 -11.24 0.15 9.24
C SER A 153 -11.21 -0.06 10.75
N ALA A 154 -11.70 -1.20 11.25
CA ALA A 154 -11.65 -1.55 12.67
C ALA A 154 -10.21 -1.55 13.23
N TYR A 155 -9.25 -2.11 12.50
CA TYR A 155 -7.84 -2.08 12.89
C TYR A 155 -7.19 -0.73 12.60
N THR A 156 -7.33 -0.22 11.38
CA THR A 156 -6.60 0.99 10.95
C THR A 156 -7.05 2.22 11.74
N HIS A 157 -8.34 2.38 12.06
CA HIS A 157 -8.81 3.49 12.89
C HIS A 157 -8.42 3.36 14.37
N SER A 158 -8.31 2.14 14.90
CA SER A 158 -8.00 1.91 16.33
C SER A 158 -6.50 1.99 16.64
N THR A 159 -5.64 1.68 15.66
CA THR A 159 -4.18 1.75 15.80
C THR A 159 -3.60 3.06 15.29
N MET A 160 -4.23 3.70 14.30
CA MET A 160 -3.81 4.99 13.75
C MET A 160 -4.51 6.18 14.42
N CYS A 161 -4.86 6.09 15.71
CA CYS A 161 -5.38 7.19 16.53
C CYS A 161 -4.35 8.33 16.68
N SER A 162 -4.04 9.03 15.59
CA SER A 162 -3.39 10.33 15.49
C SER A 162 -3.42 10.74 14.02
N ALA A 163 -4.51 11.40 13.61
CA ALA A 163 -4.61 12.49 12.61
C ALA A 163 -3.58 12.58 11.45
N ALA A 164 -3.08 11.48 10.90
CA ALA A 164 -2.39 11.52 9.62
C ALA A 164 -3.48 11.54 8.53
N PRO A 165 -3.59 12.59 7.70
CA PRO A 165 -4.37 12.47 6.48
C PRO A 165 -3.89 11.22 5.75
N SER A 166 -4.81 10.43 5.16
CA SER A 166 -4.47 9.28 4.30
C SER A 166 -3.19 9.61 3.56
N PRO A 167 -2.06 8.92 3.82
CA PRO A 167 -0.76 9.39 3.36
C PRO A 167 -0.90 9.68 1.87
N ALA A 168 -0.70 10.94 1.50
CA ALA A 168 -0.71 11.33 0.10
C ALA A 168 0.27 10.37 -0.59
N ARG A 169 -0.26 9.54 -1.50
CA ARG A 169 0.49 8.40 -2.04
C ARG A 169 1.82 8.90 -2.51
N THR A 170 2.91 8.34 -1.98
CA THR A 170 4.23 8.78 -2.43
C THR A 170 4.36 8.43 -3.92
N PRO A 171 4.76 9.38 -4.78
CA PRO A 171 4.78 9.14 -6.22
C PRO A 171 5.80 8.04 -6.55
N ILE A 172 5.38 7.07 -7.36
CA ILE A 172 6.30 6.10 -7.95
C ILE A 172 7.15 6.82 -8.98
N ILE A 173 8.47 6.75 -8.80
CA ILE A 173 9.46 7.33 -9.71
C ILE A 173 9.85 6.26 -10.73
N TYR A 174 10.00 6.66 -11.99
CA TYR A 174 10.50 5.79 -13.05
C TYR A 174 11.82 6.33 -13.60
N TYR A 175 12.79 5.43 -13.74
CA TYR A 175 14.10 5.61 -14.36
C TYR A 175 14.11 5.01 -15.76
N ALA A 176 15.23 5.15 -16.48
CA ALA A 176 15.41 4.54 -17.79
C ALA A 176 15.27 3.00 -17.73
N ARG A 177 15.73 2.37 -16.64
CA ARG A 177 15.45 0.97 -16.31
C ARG A 177 14.98 0.95 -14.87
N THR A 178 13.72 0.61 -14.63
CA THR A 178 13.15 0.69 -13.27
C THR A 178 12.86 -0.68 -12.72
N ILE A 179 13.22 -0.94 -11.47
CA ILE A 179 12.58 -1.97 -10.65
C ILE A 179 11.70 -1.27 -9.62
N VAL A 180 10.42 -1.64 -9.56
CA VAL A 180 9.51 -1.18 -8.51
C VAL A 180 9.21 -2.35 -7.59
N PHE A 181 9.80 -2.35 -6.41
CA PHE A 181 9.45 -3.28 -5.34
C PHE A 181 8.19 -2.80 -4.63
N ARG A 182 7.21 -3.69 -4.47
CA ARG A 182 6.00 -3.46 -3.68
C ARG A 182 5.80 -4.58 -2.69
N VAL A 183 5.63 -4.20 -1.43
CA VAL A 183 5.52 -5.13 -0.31
C VAL A 183 4.32 -4.75 0.54
N LEU A 184 3.54 -5.77 0.90
CA LEU A 184 2.50 -5.65 1.91
C LEU A 184 3.12 -5.87 3.29
N ALA A 185 3.02 -4.86 4.13
CA ALA A 185 3.52 -4.89 5.49
C ALA A 185 2.58 -4.11 6.44
N PRO A 186 1.31 -4.54 6.58
CA PRO A 186 0.31 -3.86 7.41
C PRO A 186 0.58 -3.97 8.92
N GLN A 187 1.49 -4.87 9.33
CA GLN A 187 1.92 -5.07 10.71
C GLN A 187 2.94 -4.02 11.20
N LEU A 188 3.48 -3.18 10.32
CA LEU A 188 4.42 -2.13 10.73
C LEU A 188 3.67 -1.03 11.49
N GLY A 189 4.16 -0.72 12.68
CA GLY A 189 3.64 0.33 13.55
C GLY A 189 4.28 1.70 13.30
N ALA A 190 3.83 2.70 14.08
CA ALA A 190 4.43 4.02 14.07
C ALA A 190 5.92 3.98 14.46
N GLY A 191 6.76 4.74 13.76
CA GLY A 191 8.21 4.75 13.99
C GLY A 191 8.95 3.55 13.39
N GLN A 192 8.29 2.68 12.63
CA GLN A 192 8.92 1.58 11.90
C GLN A 192 8.92 1.87 10.40
N VAL A 193 10.07 1.64 9.76
CA VAL A 193 10.25 1.82 8.32
C VAL A 193 10.71 0.51 7.69
N LEU A 194 10.16 0.20 6.53
CA LEU A 194 10.65 -0.91 5.73
C LEU A 194 11.84 -0.47 4.86
N ALA A 195 12.87 -1.30 4.76
CA ALA A 195 14.01 -1.07 3.87
C ALA A 195 14.45 -2.36 3.16
N LEU A 196 15.15 -2.21 2.04
CA LEU A 196 15.71 -3.31 1.25
C LEU A 196 17.23 -3.27 1.32
N VAL A 197 17.85 -4.44 1.52
CA VAL A 197 19.30 -4.64 1.41
C VAL A 197 19.55 -5.88 0.57
N GLY A 198 20.61 -5.88 -0.24
CA GLY A 198 20.94 -6.99 -1.13
C GLY A 198 22.42 -7.29 -1.23
N ASP A 199 22.74 -8.30 -2.02
CA ASP A 199 24.09 -8.84 -2.21
C ASP A 199 25.04 -7.91 -2.97
N GLN A 200 24.52 -7.04 -3.84
CA GLN A 200 25.32 -6.13 -4.64
C GLN A 200 25.70 -4.86 -3.88
N PRO A 201 26.86 -4.23 -4.19
CA PRO A 201 27.27 -2.98 -3.55
C PRO A 201 26.26 -1.84 -3.68
N SER A 202 25.57 -1.75 -4.82
CA SER A 202 24.48 -0.79 -5.08
C SER A 202 23.24 -1.05 -4.22
N LEU A 203 23.08 -2.27 -3.69
CA LEU A 203 22.02 -2.69 -2.78
C LEU A 203 22.52 -2.78 -1.32
N GLY A 204 23.73 -2.31 -1.05
CA GLY A 204 24.35 -2.28 0.28
C GLY A 204 25.23 -3.49 0.63
N GLY A 205 25.34 -4.52 -0.22
CA GLY A 205 26.24 -5.65 0.00
C GLY A 205 26.03 -6.36 1.35
N TRP A 206 24.77 -6.59 1.74
CA TRP A 206 24.33 -7.11 3.03
C TRP A 206 24.66 -6.24 4.25
N ASN A 207 25.17 -5.03 4.04
CA ASN A 207 25.36 -4.04 5.11
C ASN A 207 24.06 -3.25 5.35
N VAL A 208 23.42 -3.50 6.48
CA VAL A 208 22.15 -2.84 6.85
C VAL A 208 22.28 -1.33 7.00
N SER A 209 23.47 -0.81 7.34
CA SER A 209 23.67 0.64 7.39
C SER A 209 23.53 1.30 6.01
N GLN A 210 23.53 0.51 4.92
CA GLN A 210 23.32 0.93 3.55
C GLN A 210 21.97 0.44 2.98
N ALA A 211 21.06 -0.05 3.83
CA ALA A 211 19.74 -0.46 3.40
C ALA A 211 18.96 0.73 2.80
N ILE A 212 18.26 0.47 1.70
CA ILE A 212 17.51 1.48 0.95
C ILE A 212 16.10 1.54 1.52
N ARG A 213 15.76 2.66 2.18
CA ARG A 213 14.44 2.87 2.79
C ARG A 213 13.34 2.88 1.73
N MET A 214 12.28 2.11 1.98
CA MET A 214 11.05 2.13 1.20
C MET A 214 10.14 3.26 1.68
N GLN A 215 9.14 3.60 0.88
CA GLN A 215 8.18 4.66 1.16
C GLN A 215 6.76 4.09 1.32
N PRO A 216 5.95 4.62 2.24
CA PRO A 216 4.55 4.22 2.35
C PRO A 216 3.77 4.71 1.12
N TYR A 217 3.11 3.80 0.40
CA TYR A 217 2.34 4.12 -0.80
C TYR A 217 0.83 4.15 -0.53
N ALA A 218 0.34 3.21 0.27
CA ALA A 218 -1.04 3.08 0.74
C ALA A 218 -1.02 2.44 2.14
N PRO A 219 -2.15 2.39 2.87
CA PRO A 219 -2.18 1.73 4.18
C PRO A 219 -1.63 0.30 4.10
N GLY A 220 -0.57 0.02 4.85
CA GLY A 220 0.09 -1.28 4.89
C GLY A 220 0.80 -1.69 3.58
N GLU A 221 1.06 -0.75 2.67
CA GLU A 221 1.78 -0.99 1.43
C GLU A 221 3.00 -0.07 1.30
N TRP A 222 4.15 -0.69 1.01
CA TRP A 222 5.43 -0.02 0.87
C TRP A 222 5.96 -0.17 -0.56
N VAL A 223 6.55 0.90 -1.08
CA VAL A 223 7.11 0.95 -2.44
C VAL A 223 8.56 1.42 -2.42
N LEU A 224 9.37 0.85 -3.30
CA LEU A 224 10.71 1.31 -3.61
C LEU A 224 10.96 1.24 -5.11
N SER A 225 11.20 2.39 -5.73
CA SER A 225 11.70 2.48 -7.10
C SER A 225 13.22 2.49 -7.08
N LEU A 226 13.86 1.55 -7.78
CA LEU A 226 15.30 1.52 -8.01
C LEU A 226 15.61 1.78 -9.48
N ASP A 227 16.67 2.55 -9.71
CA ASP A 227 17.33 2.58 -11.00
C ASP A 227 18.12 1.27 -11.15
N ALA A 228 17.77 0.51 -12.17
CA ALA A 228 18.39 -0.78 -12.45
C ALA A 228 19.64 -0.65 -13.33
N GLU A 229 20.02 0.57 -13.73
CA GLU A 229 21.26 0.80 -14.45
C GLU A 229 22.46 0.31 -13.62
N GLY A 230 23.26 -0.60 -14.19
CA GLY A 230 24.42 -1.20 -13.52
C GLY A 230 24.12 -2.35 -12.55
N LEU A 231 22.85 -2.73 -12.34
CA LEU A 231 22.52 -3.94 -11.58
C LEU A 231 22.72 -5.20 -12.41
N SER A 232 23.35 -6.21 -11.82
CA SER A 232 23.47 -7.55 -12.44
C SER A 232 22.27 -8.42 -12.06
N MET A 233 21.62 -9.06 -13.04
CA MET A 233 20.45 -9.91 -12.80
C MET A 233 20.81 -11.40 -12.94
N PRO A 234 20.21 -12.31 -12.13
CA PRO A 234 19.44 -12.01 -10.93
C PRO A 234 20.35 -11.64 -9.74
N PHE A 235 19.80 -10.91 -8.78
CA PHE A 235 20.44 -10.59 -7.51
C PHE A 235 19.62 -11.07 -6.32
N GLU A 236 20.27 -11.20 -5.17
CA GLU A 236 19.60 -11.52 -3.91
C GLU A 236 19.34 -10.28 -3.07
N TYR A 237 18.20 -10.27 -2.39
CA TYR A 237 17.82 -9.19 -1.49
C TYR A 237 16.96 -9.69 -0.35
N LYS A 238 16.81 -8.84 0.66
CA LYS A 238 15.98 -9.10 1.82
C LYS A 238 15.46 -7.79 2.39
N TYR A 239 14.29 -7.89 3.01
CA TYR A 239 13.71 -6.77 3.72
C TYR A 239 14.20 -6.71 5.16
N VAL A 240 14.37 -5.49 5.66
CA VAL A 240 14.67 -5.19 7.06
C VAL A 240 13.73 -4.12 7.56
N MET A 241 13.31 -4.27 8.82
CA MET A 241 12.58 -3.24 9.55
C MET A 241 13.59 -2.38 10.29
N LEU A 242 13.51 -1.07 10.10
CA LEU A 242 14.34 -0.09 10.76
C LEU A 242 13.51 0.77 11.71
N ASP A 243 14.15 1.24 12.77
CA ASP A 243 13.64 2.33 13.58
C ASP A 243 13.73 3.62 12.76
N GLU A 244 12.61 4.31 12.60
CA GLU A 244 12.49 5.47 11.71
C GLU A 244 13.42 6.62 12.14
N GLN A 245 13.55 6.83 13.46
CA GLN A 245 14.28 7.94 14.06
C GLN A 245 15.80 7.71 14.06
N THR A 246 16.23 6.55 14.56
CA THR A 246 17.65 6.21 14.72
C THR A 246 18.24 5.58 13.46
N GLY A 247 17.40 5.01 12.59
CA GLY A 247 17.84 4.20 11.45
C GLY A 247 18.45 2.85 11.85
N SER A 248 18.39 2.48 13.12
CA SER A 248 18.90 1.20 13.61
C SER A 248 18.03 0.07 13.09
N MET A 249 18.66 -1.05 12.76
CA MET A 249 17.94 -2.25 12.40
C MET A 249 17.18 -2.79 13.61
N LEU A 250 15.87 -2.93 13.46
CA LEU A 250 15.02 -3.61 14.43
C LEU A 250 14.98 -5.10 14.12
N GLU A 251 14.75 -5.46 12.85
CA GLU A 251 14.47 -6.85 12.50
C GLU A 251 14.79 -7.17 11.03
N TRP A 252 15.22 -8.40 10.78
CA TRP A 252 15.27 -8.97 9.44
C TRP A 252 13.96 -9.68 9.11
N GLU A 253 13.59 -9.66 7.84
CA GLU A 253 12.63 -10.63 7.34
C GLU A 253 13.09 -12.08 7.65
N GLN A 254 12.16 -12.99 7.88
CA GLN A 254 12.43 -14.40 8.13
C GLN A 254 12.60 -15.21 6.84
N GLY A 255 13.23 -16.37 6.96
CA GLY A 255 13.50 -17.28 5.83
C GLY A 255 14.68 -16.86 4.97
N GLY A 256 14.84 -17.57 3.85
CA GLY A 256 15.92 -17.35 2.89
C GLY A 256 15.81 -16.04 2.12
N ASN A 257 16.91 -15.64 1.49
CA ASN A 257 16.99 -14.46 0.64
C ASN A 257 15.95 -14.54 -0.49
N ARG A 258 15.36 -13.40 -0.83
CA ARG A 258 14.54 -13.25 -2.03
C ARG A 258 15.47 -13.09 -3.21
N ARG A 259 15.02 -13.49 -4.39
CA ARG A 259 15.79 -13.39 -5.64
C ARG A 259 15.01 -12.59 -6.66
N SER A 260 15.66 -11.66 -7.33
CA SER A 260 15.04 -10.91 -8.42
C SER A 260 14.74 -11.86 -9.59
N PRO A 261 13.81 -11.49 -10.50
CA PRO A 261 13.69 -12.17 -11.78
C PRO A 261 15.05 -12.24 -12.49
N SER A 262 15.30 -13.32 -13.25
CA SER A 262 16.59 -13.53 -13.93
C SER A 262 16.76 -12.70 -15.21
N SER A 263 15.66 -12.16 -15.74
CA SER A 263 15.69 -11.41 -17.01
C SER A 263 16.28 -10.02 -16.84
N ALA A 264 17.16 -9.64 -17.77
CA ALA A 264 17.64 -8.27 -17.86
C ALA A 264 16.48 -7.29 -18.14
N ILE A 265 16.58 -6.10 -17.56
CA ILE A 265 15.56 -5.05 -17.73
C ILE A 265 15.98 -4.20 -18.93
N LEU A 266 15.16 -4.21 -19.98
CA LEU A 266 15.43 -3.40 -21.17
C LEU A 266 15.27 -1.90 -20.88
N PRO A 267 15.84 -1.01 -21.71
CA PRO A 267 15.54 0.42 -21.61
C PRO A 267 14.03 0.70 -21.68
N GLN A 268 13.61 1.78 -21.03
CA GLN A 268 12.21 2.21 -20.89
C GLN A 268 11.28 1.14 -20.31
N THR A 269 11.83 0.22 -19.52
CA THR A 269 11.07 -0.87 -18.90
C THR A 269 10.97 -0.69 -17.40
N VAL A 270 9.77 -0.95 -16.87
CA VAL A 270 9.46 -1.04 -15.45
C VAL A 270 9.22 -2.51 -15.13
N LEU A 271 10.08 -3.10 -14.31
CA LEU A 271 9.86 -4.41 -13.71
C LEU A 271 9.17 -4.22 -12.35
N ALA A 272 7.91 -4.62 -12.24
CA ALA A 272 7.17 -4.56 -10.99
C ALA A 272 7.37 -5.87 -10.21
N VAL A 273 8.09 -5.80 -9.10
CA VAL A 273 8.29 -6.94 -8.19
C VAL A 273 7.29 -6.80 -7.06
N PHE A 274 6.23 -7.60 -7.12
CA PHE A 274 5.32 -7.78 -6.01
C PHE A 274 5.83 -8.92 -5.15
N ASP A 275 6.29 -8.61 -3.95
CA ASP A 275 6.64 -9.64 -2.99
C ASP A 275 5.40 -10.01 -2.18
N HIS A 276 5.21 -11.33 -1.99
CA HIS A 276 4.30 -11.84 -0.96
C HIS A 276 4.61 -11.14 0.36
N GLY A 277 3.55 -10.88 1.16
CA GLY A 277 3.61 -10.12 2.40
C GLY A 277 4.86 -10.40 3.22
N ILE A 278 5.38 -9.36 3.87
CA ILE A 278 6.67 -9.44 4.55
C ILE A 278 6.67 -10.57 5.59
N ARG A 279 7.74 -11.39 5.58
CA ARG A 279 7.88 -12.53 6.49
C ARG A 279 8.43 -12.08 7.84
N LEU A 280 7.75 -11.18 8.55
CA LEU A 280 8.13 -10.80 9.92
C LEU A 280 7.57 -11.81 10.93
N PRO A 281 8.16 -11.95 12.12
CA PRO A 281 7.54 -12.70 13.20
C PRO A 281 6.15 -12.16 13.53
N GLU A 282 5.27 -13.05 13.98
CA GLU A 282 3.91 -12.65 14.37
C GLU A 282 3.96 -11.67 15.56
N HIS A 283 3.66 -10.41 15.30
CA HIS A 283 3.30 -9.46 16.34
C HIS A 283 1.79 -9.50 16.53
N ARG A 284 1.35 -10.19 17.59
CA ARG A 284 -0.07 -10.27 17.93
C ARG A 284 -0.52 -8.94 18.53
N TRP A 285 -1.37 -8.25 17.78
CA TRP A 285 -2.17 -7.16 18.32
C TRP A 285 -3.08 -7.69 19.44
N ARG A 286 -2.97 -7.12 20.63
CA ARG A 286 -3.82 -7.45 21.78
C ARG A 286 -4.67 -6.24 22.12
N VAL A 287 -5.98 -6.44 22.18
CA VAL A 287 -6.93 -5.41 22.58
C VAL A 287 -7.84 -5.90 23.69
N ALA A 288 -8.20 -4.98 24.58
CA ALA A 288 -9.32 -5.16 25.47
C ALA A 288 -10.61 -4.73 24.75
N GLY A 289 -11.69 -5.44 25.02
CA GLY A 289 -13.00 -5.14 24.46
C GLY A 289 -14.11 -5.55 25.42
N VAL A 290 -15.33 -5.12 25.10
CA VAL A 290 -16.54 -5.40 25.88
C VAL A 290 -17.59 -6.04 25.00
N VAL A 291 -18.28 -7.04 25.55
CA VAL A 291 -19.45 -7.66 24.92
C VAL A 291 -20.69 -7.12 25.63
N VAL A 292 -21.64 -6.55 24.87
CA VAL A 292 -22.83 -5.93 25.47
C VAL A 292 -24.10 -6.24 24.67
N PRO A 293 -25.19 -6.68 25.33
CA PRO A 293 -26.52 -6.67 24.72
C PRO A 293 -27.09 -5.26 24.66
N VAL A 294 -27.59 -4.83 23.49
CA VAL A 294 -28.19 -3.50 23.34
C VAL A 294 -29.31 -3.26 24.35
N PHE A 295 -30.19 -4.25 24.57
CA PHE A 295 -31.30 -4.16 25.53
C PHE A 295 -30.85 -3.90 26.99
N SER A 296 -29.57 -4.11 27.32
CA SER A 296 -29.04 -3.88 28.67
C SER A 296 -28.53 -2.46 28.89
N LEU A 297 -28.38 -1.67 27.82
CA LEU A 297 -27.89 -0.31 27.90
C LEU A 297 -28.95 0.61 28.51
N ARG A 298 -28.49 1.49 29.41
CA ARG A 298 -29.30 2.51 30.07
C ARG A 298 -28.47 3.77 30.17
N SER A 299 -28.99 4.88 29.64
CA SER A 299 -28.44 6.21 29.81
C SER A 299 -29.51 7.15 30.40
N GLU A 300 -29.11 8.33 30.87
CA GLU A 300 -30.05 9.35 31.34
C GLU A 300 -31.02 9.83 30.25
N GLY A 301 -30.63 9.70 28.98
CA GLY A 301 -31.43 10.10 27.82
C GLY A 301 -32.39 9.04 27.30
N SER A 302 -32.33 7.80 27.81
CA SER A 302 -33.12 6.68 27.28
C SER A 302 -34.23 6.22 28.24
N GLN A 303 -35.21 5.51 27.69
CA GLN A 303 -36.30 4.91 28.47
C GLN A 303 -35.87 3.61 29.19
N GLY A 304 -34.57 3.30 29.24
CA GLY A 304 -34.02 2.14 29.95
C GLY A 304 -34.31 0.78 29.32
N VAL A 305 -34.74 0.76 28.05
CA VAL A 305 -35.07 -0.45 27.26
C VAL A 305 -33.96 -0.88 26.31
N GLY A 306 -32.82 -0.17 26.33
CA GLY A 306 -31.69 -0.38 25.42
C GLY A 306 -31.98 0.12 24.01
N ASP A 307 -31.55 1.35 23.74
CA ASP A 307 -31.69 2.01 22.46
C ASP A 307 -30.33 2.12 21.74
N PHE A 308 -30.32 2.20 20.41
CA PHE A 308 -29.07 2.37 19.65
C PHE A 308 -28.38 3.72 19.93
N GLY A 309 -29.12 4.74 20.37
CA GLY A 309 -28.54 6.01 20.83
C GLY A 309 -27.60 5.86 22.02
N ASP A 310 -27.84 4.87 22.90
CA ASP A 310 -27.00 4.62 24.08
C ASP A 310 -25.63 4.02 23.70
N LEU A 311 -25.49 3.48 22.48
CA LEU A 311 -24.23 2.88 22.02
C LEU A 311 -23.12 3.91 21.86
N ALA A 312 -23.45 5.14 21.49
CA ALA A 312 -22.45 6.20 21.38
C ALA A 312 -21.79 6.46 22.74
N THR A 313 -22.62 6.64 23.78
CA THR A 313 -22.13 6.83 25.15
C THR A 313 -21.39 5.60 25.69
N MET A 314 -21.85 4.39 25.36
CA MET A 314 -21.13 3.16 25.71
C MET A 314 -19.76 3.06 25.02
N ALA A 315 -19.66 3.48 23.75
CA ALA A 315 -18.40 3.52 23.01
C ALA A 315 -17.43 4.55 23.63
N ASP A 316 -17.93 5.73 24.04
CA ASP A 316 -17.14 6.72 24.76
C ASP A 316 -16.61 6.17 26.10
N LEU A 317 -17.46 5.43 26.84
CA LEU A 317 -17.05 4.76 28.08
C LEU A 317 -15.98 3.70 27.82
N ALA A 318 -16.17 2.85 26.80
CA ALA A 318 -15.20 1.84 26.41
C ALA A 318 -13.85 2.47 26.04
N ALA A 319 -13.87 3.57 25.26
CA ALA A 319 -12.67 4.31 24.90
C ALA A 319 -11.96 4.92 26.11
N GLN A 320 -12.70 5.52 27.05
CA GLN A 320 -12.15 6.04 28.31
C GLN A 320 -11.52 4.94 29.17
N ALA A 321 -12.05 3.72 29.11
CA ALA A 321 -11.51 2.55 29.79
C ALA A 321 -10.33 1.88 29.06
N GLY A 322 -9.88 2.44 27.92
CA GLY A 322 -8.79 1.87 27.11
C GLY A 322 -9.17 0.62 26.32
N MET A 323 -10.47 0.40 26.08
CA MET A 323 -10.96 -0.68 25.23
C MET A 323 -11.05 -0.21 23.78
N HIS A 324 -10.78 -1.12 22.85
CA HIS A 324 -10.73 -0.83 21.40
C HIS A 324 -11.77 -1.62 20.59
N ALA A 325 -12.63 -2.38 21.27
CA ALA A 325 -13.68 -3.17 20.62
C ALA A 325 -14.96 -3.21 21.47
N VAL A 326 -16.10 -3.01 20.81
CA VAL A 326 -17.43 -3.27 21.37
C VAL A 326 -18.07 -4.35 20.50
N GLN A 327 -18.30 -5.53 21.08
CA GLN A 327 -19.07 -6.59 20.44
C GLN A 327 -20.51 -6.49 20.91
N LEU A 328 -21.41 -6.29 19.95
CA LEU A 328 -22.84 -6.35 20.24
C LEU A 328 -23.28 -7.80 20.27
N LEU A 329 -24.04 -8.16 21.30
CA LEU A 329 -24.84 -9.37 21.21
C LEU A 329 -25.90 -9.19 20.11
N PRO A 330 -26.38 -10.28 19.51
CA PRO A 330 -27.21 -10.22 18.32
C PRO A 330 -28.43 -9.31 18.42
N VAL A 331 -28.63 -8.55 17.34
CA VAL A 331 -29.71 -7.56 17.15
C VAL A 331 -30.55 -7.91 15.91
N TYR A 332 -30.67 -9.20 15.62
CA TYR A 332 -31.40 -9.67 14.46
C TYR A 332 -32.88 -9.29 14.54
N ASP A 333 -33.49 -9.08 13.37
CA ASP A 333 -34.93 -9.08 13.27
C ASP A 333 -35.44 -10.49 13.62
N THR A 334 -36.30 -10.56 14.62
CA THR A 334 -36.85 -11.81 15.14
C THR A 334 -38.29 -12.04 14.69
N THR A 335 -38.82 -11.23 13.76
CA THR A 335 -40.20 -11.31 13.26
C THR A 335 -40.42 -12.49 12.30
N GLN A 336 -40.11 -13.71 12.73
CA GLN A 336 -40.24 -14.92 11.92
C GLN A 336 -41.63 -15.56 12.05
N THR A 337 -42.23 -15.56 13.25
CA THR A 337 -43.46 -16.31 13.53
C THR A 337 -44.70 -15.43 13.73
N HIS A 338 -44.52 -14.12 13.82
CA HIS A 338 -45.54 -13.13 14.21
C HIS A 338 -46.21 -13.47 15.55
N THR A 339 -45.46 -14.08 16.48
CA THR A 339 -45.96 -14.42 17.83
C THR A 339 -45.11 -13.77 18.91
N TRP A 340 -45.56 -13.82 20.17
CA TRP A 340 -44.80 -13.31 21.32
C TRP A 340 -43.39 -13.93 21.48
N ARG A 341 -43.16 -15.11 20.89
CA ARG A 341 -41.84 -15.77 20.90
C ARG A 341 -40.79 -15.00 20.10
N ASP A 342 -41.24 -14.15 19.18
CA ASP A 342 -40.38 -13.25 18.41
C ASP A 342 -39.83 -12.10 19.27
N SER A 343 -40.30 -11.91 20.51
CA SER A 343 -39.75 -10.88 21.40
C SER A 343 -38.38 -11.23 22.00
N TYR A 344 -37.86 -12.44 21.77
CA TYR A 344 -36.55 -12.87 22.25
C TYR A 344 -35.46 -12.67 21.18
N PRO A 345 -34.51 -11.73 21.34
CA PRO A 345 -33.56 -11.30 20.29
C PRO A 345 -32.56 -12.38 19.85
N TYR A 346 -32.54 -13.54 20.51
CA TYR A 346 -31.64 -14.66 20.20
C TYR A 346 -32.33 -15.86 19.54
N SER A 347 -33.65 -15.80 19.32
CA SER A 347 -34.41 -16.90 18.70
C SER A 347 -33.94 -17.24 17.28
N GLY A 348 -33.42 -16.27 16.53
CA GLY A 348 -32.89 -16.47 15.17
C GLY A 348 -31.59 -17.27 15.09
N MET A 349 -30.97 -17.62 16.22
CA MET A 349 -29.72 -18.40 16.28
C MET A 349 -29.86 -19.75 16.98
N SER A 350 -31.02 -20.05 17.57
CA SER A 350 -31.26 -21.25 18.40
C SER A 350 -31.83 -22.42 17.64
#